data_AF-A0A6I2LX05-F1
#
_entry.id   AF-A0A6I2LX05-F1
#
_cell.length_a   1.000
_cell.length_b   1.000
_cell.length_c   1.000
_cell.angle_alpha   90.00
_cell.angle_beta   90.00
_cell.angle_gamma   90.00
#
_symmetry.space_group_name_H-M   'P 1'
#
loop_
_entity.id
_entity.type
_entity.pdbx_description
1 polymer ?
#
loop_
_entity_poly.entity_id
_entity_poly.type
_entity_poly.pdbx_seq_one_letter_code
_entity_poly.pdbx_strand_id
1 'polypeptide(L)'
;MICDGKATRNIRRFWCKDIGALIVDGVRIPIVRTCGPLGGMRNWWLCPQCGRRCELLYGETYICRICAKGRYRSELASPRERKLLKAFKIRERLGQTSGGIIAPFPAKPKYMHWNTYLRTRAEAEQNELRILQDELADLKRTSKVRR
;
A
#
# COMPACT_ATOMS: atom_id res chain seq x y z
N MET A 1 7.35 3.67 11.39
CA MET A 1 7.44 4.43 10.12
C MET A 1 6.52 3.78 9.11
N ILE A 2 5.62 4.53 8.46
CA ILE A 2 4.70 4.00 7.43
C ILE A 2 5.42 4.00 6.06
N CYS A 3 5.45 2.88 5.34
CA CYS A 3 6.17 2.76 4.07
C CYS A 3 5.43 3.36 2.86
N ASP A 4 4.10 3.44 2.89
CA ASP A 4 3.26 3.72 1.72
C ASP A 4 3.29 5.20 1.24
N GLY A 5 3.94 6.09 2.00
CA GLY A 5 4.04 7.52 1.69
C GLY A 5 5.46 8.07 1.60
N LYS A 6 6.49 7.21 1.58
CA LYS A 6 7.89 7.65 1.49
C LYS A 6 8.38 7.72 0.06
N ALA A 7 9.28 8.67 -0.20
CA ALA A 7 10.12 8.69 -1.38
C ALA A 7 10.88 7.35 -1.46
N THR A 8 10.50 6.53 -2.42
CA THR A 8 11.15 5.27 -2.74
C THR A 8 11.68 5.35 -4.15
N ARG A 9 12.91 4.89 -4.35
CA ARG A 9 13.51 4.81 -5.69
C ARG A 9 13.56 3.36 -6.09
N ASN A 10 12.92 3.04 -7.22
CA ASN A 10 12.94 1.69 -7.76
C ASN A 10 14.13 1.56 -8.72
N ILE A 11 15.05 0.63 -8.42
CA ILE A 11 16.24 0.42 -9.25
C ILE A 11 15.90 0.05 -10.70
N ARG A 12 14.70 -0.49 -10.97
CA ARG A 12 14.23 -0.83 -12.32
C ARG A 12 13.96 0.39 -13.19
N ARG A 13 13.72 1.56 -12.60
CA ARG A 13 13.49 2.80 -13.36
C ARG A 13 14.78 3.35 -13.95
N PHE A 14 15.91 2.89 -13.46
CA PHE A 14 17.20 3.31 -13.96
C PHE A 14 17.65 2.31 -15.01
N TRP A 15 17.70 2.78 -16.26
CA TRP A 15 18.10 1.98 -17.40
C TRP A 15 19.57 1.59 -17.24
N CYS A 16 19.79 0.31 -16.96
CA CYS A 16 21.11 -0.22 -16.66
C CYS A 16 21.86 -0.47 -17.97
N LYS A 17 22.54 0.55 -18.51
CA LYS A 17 23.52 0.35 -19.60
C LYS A 17 24.78 -0.36 -19.08
N ASP A 18 25.11 -0.17 -17.81
CA ASP A 18 26.33 -0.71 -17.19
C ASP A 18 26.06 -1.97 -16.35
N ILE A 19 26.83 -3.01 -16.59
CA ILE A 19 26.77 -4.26 -15.84
C ILE A 19 27.45 -4.04 -14.49
N GLY A 20 26.69 -3.97 -13.39
CA GLY A 20 27.22 -4.17 -12.03
C GLY A 20 27.04 -3.03 -11.02
N ALA A 21 26.67 -1.82 -11.43
CA ALA A 21 26.31 -0.76 -10.50
C ALA A 21 25.31 0.24 -11.09
N LEU A 22 24.62 0.96 -10.21
CA LEU A 22 23.62 1.96 -10.57
C LEU A 22 23.90 3.25 -9.80
N ILE A 23 23.84 4.40 -10.46
CA ILE A 23 24.07 5.71 -9.81
C ILE A 23 22.73 6.31 -9.40
N VAL A 24 22.55 6.57 -8.11
CA VAL A 24 21.35 7.21 -7.56
C VAL A 24 21.79 8.41 -6.70
N ASP A 25 21.35 9.61 -7.08
CA ASP A 25 21.80 10.89 -6.51
C ASP A 25 23.33 11.02 -6.38
N GLY A 26 24.08 10.59 -7.41
CA GLY A 26 25.54 10.62 -7.39
C GLY A 26 26.20 9.51 -6.55
N VAL A 27 25.44 8.67 -5.86
CA VAL A 27 25.95 7.53 -5.09
C VAL A 27 25.95 6.27 -5.96
N ARG A 28 27.09 5.56 -5.99
CA ARG A 28 27.23 4.27 -6.68
C ARG A 28 26.66 3.14 -5.82
N ILE A 29 25.64 2.47 -6.32
CA ILE A 29 24.95 1.36 -5.66
C ILE A 29 25.27 0.05 -6.41
N PRO A 30 25.94 -0.93 -5.78
CA PRO A 30 26.24 -2.19 -6.43
C PRO A 30 24.95 -2.99 -6.69
N ILE A 31 24.87 -3.63 -7.86
CA ILE A 31 23.76 -4.49 -8.24
C ILE A 31 24.23 -5.92 -8.50
N VAL A 32 23.40 -6.88 -8.09
CA VAL A 32 23.57 -8.30 -8.35
C VAL A 32 22.44 -8.83 -9.23
N ARG A 33 22.72 -9.89 -9.97
CA ARG A 33 21.77 -10.50 -10.91
C ARG A 33 21.37 -11.89 -10.44
N THR A 34 20.11 -12.22 -10.65
CA THR A 34 19.63 -13.60 -10.52
C THR A 34 18.88 -14.01 -11.78
N CYS A 35 19.14 -15.20 -12.28
CA CYS A 35 18.38 -15.79 -13.37
C CYS A 35 16.96 -16.16 -12.90
N GLY A 36 15.97 -15.87 -13.74
CA GLY A 36 14.59 -16.29 -13.53
C GLY A 36 14.35 -17.73 -14.03
N PRO A 37 13.34 -18.44 -13.48
CA PRO A 37 13.01 -19.81 -13.90
C PRO A 37 12.57 -19.94 -15.37
N LEU A 38 11.99 -18.88 -15.94
CA LEU A 38 11.42 -18.86 -17.30
C LEU A 38 12.30 -18.08 -18.30
N GLY A 39 13.60 -17.95 -18.00
CA GLY A 39 14.49 -17.05 -18.73
C GLY A 39 14.32 -15.59 -18.29
N GLY A 40 15.40 -14.82 -18.44
CA GLY A 40 15.48 -13.42 -18.01
C GLY A 40 16.32 -13.21 -16.75
N MET A 41 16.83 -11.99 -16.59
CA MET A 41 17.64 -11.57 -15.45
C MET A 41 16.90 -10.56 -14.60
N ARG A 42 16.95 -10.75 -13.29
CA ARG A 42 16.45 -9.77 -12.32
C ARG A 42 17.62 -9.10 -11.63
N ASN A 43 17.69 -7.78 -11.76
CA ASN A 43 18.65 -6.95 -11.03
C ASN A 43 18.12 -6.71 -9.61
N TRP A 44 19.03 -6.79 -8.64
CA TRP A 44 18.80 -6.47 -7.24
C TRP A 44 19.92 -5.57 -6.76
N TRP A 45 19.66 -4.71 -5.79
CA TRP A 45 20.71 -4.09 -5.00
C TRP A 45 20.81 -4.79 -3.64
N LEU A 46 21.97 -4.73 -2.99
CA LEU A 46 22.18 -5.31 -1.66
C LEU A 46 22.10 -4.24 -0.58
N CYS A 47 21.22 -4.45 0.41
CA CYS A 47 21.13 -3.55 1.55
C CYS A 47 22.47 -3.49 2.31
N PRO A 48 23.08 -2.32 2.54
CA PRO A 48 24.38 -2.23 3.23
C PRO A 48 24.30 -2.71 4.69
N GLN A 49 23.12 -2.63 5.31
CA GLN A 49 22.94 -3.01 6.72
C GLN A 49 22.64 -4.50 6.91
N CYS A 50 22.02 -5.18 5.94
CA CYS A 50 21.56 -6.57 6.13
C CYS A 50 21.83 -7.51 4.96
N GLY A 51 22.49 -7.05 3.90
CA GLY A 51 22.82 -7.85 2.71
C GLY A 51 21.62 -8.33 1.89
N ARG A 52 20.38 -7.96 2.24
CA ARG A 52 19.19 -8.47 1.55
C ARG A 52 19.08 -7.88 0.14
N ARG A 53 18.78 -8.75 -0.84
CA ARG A 53 18.43 -8.39 -2.22
C ARG A 53 17.10 -7.63 -2.26
N CYS A 54 17.13 -6.39 -2.73
CA CYS A 54 15.97 -5.50 -2.78
C CYS A 54 15.85 -4.81 -4.14
N GLU A 55 14.67 -4.25 -4.44
CA GLU A 55 14.44 -3.44 -5.65
C GLU A 55 14.14 -1.98 -5.34
N LEU A 56 13.65 -1.72 -4.12
CA LEU A 56 13.33 -0.39 -3.65
C LEU A 56 14.41 0.07 -2.69
N LEU A 57 14.87 1.29 -2.92
CA LEU A 57 15.73 2.06 -2.05
C LEU A 57 14.84 2.95 -1.18
N TYR A 58 15.00 2.88 0.14
CA TYR A 58 14.22 3.67 1.10
C TYR A 58 15.07 4.76 1.75
N GLY A 59 14.53 5.98 1.78
CA GLY A 59 15.15 7.14 2.42
C GLY A 59 16.44 7.59 1.74
N GLU A 60 17.10 8.57 2.35
CA GLU A 60 18.35 9.17 1.86
C GLU A 60 19.57 8.27 2.10
N THR A 61 19.50 7.39 3.11
CA THR A 61 20.59 6.45 3.45
C THR A 61 20.57 5.16 2.64
N TYR A 62 19.68 5.03 1.66
CA TYR A 62 19.58 3.87 0.77
C TYR A 62 19.61 2.52 1.49
N ILE A 63 18.66 2.32 2.41
CA ILE A 63 18.49 1.08 3.16
C ILE A 63 17.24 0.31 2.69
N CYS A 64 17.15 -0.98 3.02
CA CYS A 64 15.95 -1.75 2.70
C CYS A 64 14.79 -1.39 3.62
N ARG A 65 13.56 -1.75 3.21
CA ARG A 65 12.32 -1.53 3.98
C ARG A 65 12.44 -2.00 5.44
N ILE A 66 13.04 -3.16 5.67
CA ILE A 66 13.13 -3.77 7.00
C ILE A 66 14.10 -2.99 7.89
N CYS A 67 15.29 -2.68 7.38
CA CYS A 67 16.28 -1.86 8.09
C CYS A 67 15.74 -0.46 8.40
N ALA A 68 14.93 0.10 7.49
CA ALA A 68 14.23 1.36 7.70
C ALA A 68 13.09 1.28 8.73
N LYS A 69 12.81 0.10 9.33
CA LYS A 69 11.63 -0.15 10.17
C LYS A 69 10.33 0.29 9.49
N GLY A 70 10.27 0.12 8.17
CA GLY A 70 9.12 0.43 7.33
C GLY A 70 8.01 -0.58 7.58
N ARG A 71 7.01 -0.15 8.36
CA ARG A 71 5.76 -0.87 8.58
C ARG A 71 4.75 -0.46 7.51
N TYR A 72 3.92 -1.40 7.08
CA TYR A 72 2.80 -1.05 6.22
C TYR A 72 1.79 -0.21 6.98
N ARG A 73 1.05 0.67 6.27
CA ARG A 73 -0.04 1.42 6.92
C ARG A 73 -1.04 0.46 7.55
N SER A 74 -1.30 -0.69 6.93
CA SER A 74 -2.16 -1.75 7.46
C SER A 74 -1.67 -2.40 8.75
N GLU A 75 -0.36 -2.42 9.03
CA GLU A 75 0.21 -2.99 10.26
C GLU A 75 0.06 -2.04 11.45
N LEU A 76 0.00 -0.74 11.20
CA LEU A 76 -0.23 0.30 12.21
C LEU A 76 -1.71 0.70 12.30
N ALA A 77 -2.52 0.30 11.31
CA ALA A 77 -3.93 0.59 11.29
C ALA A 77 -4.66 -0.14 12.43
N SER A 78 -5.35 0.63 13.25
CA SER A 78 -6.34 0.14 14.20
C SER A 78 -7.39 -0.73 13.51
N PRO A 79 -8.12 -1.60 14.26
CA PRO A 79 -9.22 -2.38 13.67
C PRO A 79 -10.22 -1.52 12.88
N ARG A 80 -10.51 -0.31 13.38
CA ARG A 80 -11.36 0.68 12.69
C ARG A 80 -10.74 1.16 11.38
N GLU A 81 -9.48 1.60 11.41
CA GLU A 81 -8.80 2.06 10.20
C GLU A 81 -8.69 0.97 9.13
N ARG A 82 -8.50 -0.30 9.53
CA ARG A 82 -8.50 -1.42 8.57
C ARG A 82 -9.85 -1.57 7.87
N LYS A 83 -10.97 -1.44 8.59
CA LYS A 83 -12.32 -1.46 8.02
C LYS A 83 -12.53 -0.29 7.06
N LEU A 84 -12.12 0.92 7.44
CA LEU A 84 -12.19 2.12 6.59
C LEU A 84 -11.35 1.97 5.31
N LEU A 85 -10.11 1.51 5.42
CA LEU A 85 -9.24 1.25 4.26
C LEU A 85 -9.84 0.21 3.31
N LYS A 86 -10.54 -0.80 3.84
CA LYS A 86 -11.25 -1.78 3.01
C LYS A 86 -12.39 -1.11 2.23
N ALA A 87 -13.20 -0.29 2.89
CA ALA A 87 -14.28 0.45 2.24
C ALA A 87 -13.74 1.39 1.15
N PHE A 88 -12.70 2.17 1.44
CA PHE A 88 -12.07 3.07 0.46
C PHE A 88 -11.53 2.33 -0.76
N LYS A 89 -10.82 1.20 -0.58
CA LYS A 89 -10.32 0.40 -1.70
C LYS A 89 -11.42 -0.10 -2.62
N ILE A 90 -12.58 -0.48 -2.07
CA ILE A 90 -13.71 -0.92 -2.89
C ILE A 90 -14.26 0.27 -3.69
N ARG A 91 -14.43 1.43 -3.05
CA ARG A 91 -14.96 2.63 -3.71
C ARG A 91 -13.99 3.19 -4.76
N GLU A 92 -12.69 3.19 -4.49
CA GLU A 92 -11.63 3.52 -5.46
C GLU A 92 -11.66 2.60 -6.68
N ARG A 93 -11.86 1.28 -6.49
CA ARG A 93 -12.03 0.33 -7.60
C ARG A 93 -13.26 0.65 -8.47
N LEU A 94 -14.27 1.29 -7.90
CA LEU A 94 -15.45 1.77 -8.62
C LEU A 94 -15.29 3.20 -9.16
N GLY A 95 -14.10 3.79 -9.05
CA GLY A 95 -13.78 5.10 -9.62
C GLY A 95 -13.96 6.28 -8.66
N GLN A 96 -14.16 6.05 -7.37
CA GLN A 96 -14.22 7.16 -6.41
C GLN A 96 -12.87 7.85 -6.29
N THR A 97 -12.85 9.17 -6.46
CA THR A 97 -11.63 9.98 -6.34
C THR A 97 -11.59 10.82 -5.06
N SER A 98 -12.74 11.12 -4.44
CA SER A 98 -12.83 11.98 -3.25
C SER A 98 -14.07 11.67 -2.38
N GLY A 99 -14.14 12.28 -1.19
CA GLY A 99 -15.35 12.27 -0.33
C GLY A 99 -15.54 11.07 0.60
N GLY A 100 -14.70 10.04 0.50
CA GLY A 100 -14.69 8.91 1.45
C GLY A 100 -16.01 8.13 1.52
N ILE A 101 -16.36 7.60 2.69
CA ILE A 101 -17.57 6.78 2.88
C ILE A 101 -18.85 7.62 3.00
N ILE A 102 -18.73 8.92 3.28
CA ILE A 102 -19.88 9.84 3.46
C ILE A 102 -20.43 10.31 2.11
N ALA A 103 -19.58 10.32 1.08
CA ALA A 103 -20.01 10.63 -0.28
C ALA A 103 -21.04 9.62 -0.80
N PRO A 104 -21.85 9.99 -1.81
CA PRO A 104 -22.67 9.04 -2.54
C PRO A 104 -21.84 7.87 -3.09
N PHE A 105 -22.44 6.68 -3.12
CA PHE A 105 -21.75 5.50 -3.62
C PHE A 105 -21.44 5.64 -5.12
N PRO A 106 -20.22 5.30 -5.59
CA PRO A 106 -19.85 5.48 -6.98
C PRO A 106 -20.75 4.71 -7.94
N ALA A 107 -21.05 5.30 -9.09
CA ALA A 107 -21.77 4.62 -10.15
C ALA A 107 -20.95 3.48 -10.74
N LYS A 108 -21.63 2.55 -11.41
CA LYS A 108 -21.01 1.41 -12.08
C LYS A 108 -20.01 1.87 -13.16
N PRO A 109 -18.77 1.37 -13.16
CA PRO A 109 -17.82 1.63 -14.24
C PRO A 109 -18.30 1.10 -15.61
N LYS A 110 -17.94 1.80 -16.70
CA LYS A 110 -18.38 1.53 -18.08
C LYS A 110 -18.24 0.04 -18.47
N TYR A 111 -17.12 -0.59 -18.15
CA TYR A 111 -16.79 -1.95 -18.57
C TYR A 111 -16.98 -3.02 -17.48
N MET A 112 -17.51 -2.66 -16.31
CA MET A 112 -17.82 -3.65 -15.27
C MET A 112 -19.13 -4.36 -15.60
N HIS A 113 -19.29 -5.64 -15.27
CA HIS A 113 -20.61 -6.30 -15.36
C HIS A 113 -21.52 -5.88 -14.19
N TRP A 114 -22.84 -5.79 -14.42
CA TRP A 114 -23.79 -5.40 -13.37
C TRP A 114 -23.73 -6.32 -12.15
N ASN A 115 -23.65 -7.63 -12.34
CA ASN A 115 -23.53 -8.58 -11.23
C ASN A 115 -22.27 -8.35 -10.40
N THR A 116 -21.14 -8.06 -11.05
CA THR A 116 -19.90 -7.71 -10.35
C THR A 116 -20.06 -6.42 -9.56
N TYR A 117 -20.65 -5.39 -10.17
CA TYR A 117 -20.90 -4.11 -9.51
C TYR A 117 -21.80 -4.26 -8.28
N LEU A 118 -22.94 -4.95 -8.41
CA LEU A 118 -23.88 -5.14 -7.30
C LEU A 118 -23.25 -5.93 -6.16
N ARG A 119 -22.50 -7.00 -6.46
CA ARG A 119 -21.77 -7.76 -5.44
C ARG A 119 -20.72 -6.90 -4.72
N THR A 120 -19.93 -6.14 -5.48
CA THR A 120 -18.90 -5.25 -4.93
C THR A 120 -19.51 -4.12 -4.11
N ARG A 121 -20.65 -3.56 -4.53
CA ARG A 121 -21.42 -2.56 -3.80
C ARG A 121 -21.96 -3.12 -2.48
N ALA A 122 -22.60 -4.28 -2.50
CA ALA A 122 -23.12 -4.92 -1.30
C ALA A 122 -22.01 -5.23 -0.28
N GLU A 123 -20.83 -5.67 -0.75
CA GLU A 123 -19.67 -5.85 0.13
C GLU A 123 -19.22 -4.52 0.78
N ALA A 124 -19.20 -3.43 0.02
CA ALA A 124 -18.84 -2.12 0.56
C ALA A 124 -19.85 -1.61 1.59
N GLU A 125 -21.15 -1.64 1.25
CA GLU A 125 -22.23 -1.25 2.16
C GLU A 125 -22.21 -2.05 3.46
N GLN A 126 -21.96 -3.37 3.38
CA GLN A 126 -21.82 -4.21 4.58
C GLN A 126 -20.61 -3.81 5.43
N ASN A 127 -19.47 -3.47 4.83
CA ASN A 127 -18.32 -2.98 5.59
C ASN A 127 -18.61 -1.62 6.25
N GLU A 128 -19.29 -0.71 5.55
CA GLU A 128 -19.67 0.61 6.04
C GLU A 128 -20.64 0.53 7.21
N LEU A 129 -21.67 -0.33 7.12
CA LEU A 129 -22.59 -0.58 8.22
C LEU A 129 -21.88 -1.10 9.46
N ARG A 130 -20.87 -1.98 9.31
CA ARG A 130 -20.09 -2.49 10.44
C ARG A 130 -19.27 -1.39 11.10
N ILE A 131 -18.73 -0.44 10.33
CA ILE A 131 -18.01 0.71 10.88
C ILE A 131 -18.96 1.58 11.71
N LEU A 132 -20.14 1.89 11.18
CA LEU A 132 -21.15 2.68 11.89
C LEU A 132 -21.63 1.98 13.17
N GLN A 133 -21.82 0.66 13.13
CA GLN A 133 -22.19 -0.14 14.30
C GLN A 133 -21.13 -0.08 15.40
N ASP A 134 -19.84 -0.21 15.04
CA ASP A 134 -18.75 -0.08 16.00
C ASP A 134 -18.72 1.33 16.61
N GLU A 135 -18.88 2.38 15.79
CA GLU A 135 -18.88 3.77 16.26
C GLU A 135 -20.03 4.04 17.23
N LEU A 136 -21.23 3.55 16.92
CA LEU A 136 -22.38 3.63 17.82
C LEU A 136 -22.13 2.88 19.14
N ALA A 137 -21.47 1.73 19.10
CA ALA A 137 -21.13 0.97 20.31
C ALA A 137 -20.10 1.71 21.18
N ASP A 138 -19.09 2.31 20.58
CA ASP A 138 -18.06 3.09 21.28
C ASP A 138 -18.63 4.39 21.89
N LEU A 139 -19.53 5.07 21.19
CA LEU A 139 -20.24 6.25 21.72
C LEU A 139 -21.09 5.89 22.95
N LYS A 140 -21.81 4.76 22.90
CA LYS A 140 -22.57 4.25 24.06
C LYS A 140 -21.67 3.87 25.24
N ARG A 141 -20.47 3.35 24.97
CA ARG A 141 -19.50 2.99 26.01
C ARG A 141 -18.93 4.25 26.68
N THR A 142 -18.55 5.25 25.89
CA THR A 142 -17.96 6.50 26.39
C THR A 142 -18.97 7.38 27.15
N SER A 143 -20.24 7.39 26.74
CA SER A 143 -21.30 8.11 27.46
C SER A 143 -21.62 7.49 28.84
N LYS A 144 -21.41 6.18 29.00
CA LYS A 144 -21.61 5.47 30.27
C LYS A 144 -20.47 5.66 31.28
N VAL A 145 -19.26 6.00 30.81
CA VAL A 145 -18.06 6.22 31.66
C VAL A 145 -17.96 7.66 32.18
N ARG A 146 -18.68 8.61 31.57
CA ARG A 146 -18.73 10.02 32.01
C ARG A 146 -19.84 10.32 33.04
N ARG A 147 -20.39 9.30 33.70
CA ARG A 147 -21.35 9.44 34.80
C ARG A 147 -20.76 8.90 36.10
#